data_AF-A0A380AYP5-F1
#
_entry.id   AF-A0A380AYP5-F1
#
_cell.length_a   1.000
_cell.length_b   1.000
_cell.length_c   1.000
_cell.angle_alpha   90.00
_cell.angle_beta   90.00
_cell.angle_gamma   90.00
#
_symmetry.space_group_name_H-M   'P 1'
#
loop_
_entity.id
_entity.type
_entity.pdbx_description
1 polymer ?
#
loop_
_entity_poly.entity_id
_entity_poly.type
_entity_poly.pdbx_seq_one_letter_code
_entity_poly.pdbx_strand_id
1 'polypeptide(L)'
;MATKIVLVGAGSAQFGYGTLGDIFQSKTLYGSEIVLHDINPAALAVTEKTAREFLAAEDLPFTVSATTDRKTALRGAEFVIISIEVGDRFALWDLDWQIPQQYGIGQVYGENGGPGGLFHSLRIIPPILDICADVRRHLPKCLDI
;
A
#
# COMPACT_ATOMS: atom_id res chain seq x y z
N MET A 1 -1.56 12.13 -21.99
CA MET A 1 -0.48 11.63 -21.13
C MET A 1 -1.03 10.42 -20.40
N ALA A 2 -0.23 9.39 -20.17
CA ALA A 2 -0.65 8.21 -19.40
C ALA A 2 -0.77 8.60 -17.92
N THR A 3 -1.88 8.22 -17.27
CA THR A 3 -2.07 8.49 -15.84
C THR A 3 -1.09 7.67 -15.02
N LYS A 4 -0.34 8.31 -14.13
CA LYS A 4 0.62 7.59 -13.26
C LYS A 4 0.05 7.36 -11.86
N ILE A 5 -0.09 6.10 -11.48
CA ILE A 5 -0.68 5.64 -10.21
C ILE A 5 0.39 4.89 -9.41
N VAL A 6 0.63 5.31 -8.17
CA VAL A 6 1.60 4.66 -7.27
C VAL A 6 0.86 3.90 -6.17
N LEU A 7 1.22 2.64 -5.98
CA LEU A 7 0.72 1.80 -4.89
C LEU A 7 1.83 1.65 -3.84
N VAL A 8 1.67 2.29 -2.69
CA VAL A 8 2.62 2.21 -1.57
C VAL A 8 2.21 1.09 -0.62
N GLY A 9 3.10 0.13 -0.40
CA GLY A 9 2.83 -1.13 0.31
C GLY A 9 2.37 -2.27 -0.62
N ALA A 10 2.78 -2.21 -1.89
CA ALA A 10 2.37 -3.17 -2.92
C ALA A 10 2.94 -4.59 -2.75
N GLY A 11 3.85 -4.82 -1.78
CA GLY A 11 4.29 -6.16 -1.41
C GLY A 11 3.22 -6.97 -0.65
N SER A 12 2.17 -6.30 -0.16
CA SER A 12 1.01 -6.98 0.41
C SER A 12 0.26 -7.76 -0.67
N ALA A 13 0.16 -9.09 -0.54
CA ALA A 13 -0.58 -9.92 -1.48
C ALA A 13 -2.06 -9.50 -1.57
N GLN A 14 -2.70 -9.20 -0.44
CA GLN A 14 -4.11 -8.84 -0.42
C GLN A 14 -4.35 -7.47 -1.06
N PHE A 15 -3.57 -6.45 -0.67
CA PHE A 15 -3.74 -5.09 -1.20
C PHE A 15 -3.20 -4.96 -2.63
N GLY A 16 -2.00 -5.47 -2.89
CA GLY A 16 -1.34 -5.40 -4.19
C GLY A 16 -2.17 -6.07 -5.28
N TYR A 17 -2.56 -7.35 -5.09
CA TYR A 17 -3.36 -8.04 -6.09
C TYR A 17 -4.79 -7.52 -6.18
N GLY A 18 -5.43 -7.19 -5.06
CA GLY A 18 -6.78 -6.63 -5.07
C GLY A 18 -6.84 -5.32 -5.87
N THR A 19 -5.96 -4.37 -5.54
CA THR A 19 -5.92 -3.06 -6.21
C THR A 19 -5.53 -3.18 -7.68
N LEU A 20 -4.57 -4.04 -8.01
CA LEU A 20 -4.21 -4.29 -9.41
C LEU A 20 -5.38 -4.90 -10.19
N GLY A 21 -6.11 -5.85 -9.59
CA GLY A 21 -7.32 -6.43 -10.19
C GLY A 21 -8.36 -5.36 -10.50
N ASP A 22 -8.65 -4.47 -9.55
CA ASP A 22 -9.60 -3.37 -9.73
C ASP A 22 -9.14 -2.39 -10.82
N ILE A 23 -7.85 -2.03 -10.84
CA ILE A 23 -7.28 -1.14 -11.87
C ILE A 23 -7.38 -1.79 -13.26
N PHE A 24 -6.98 -3.05 -13.39
CA PHE A 24 -6.92 -3.75 -14.67
C PHE A 24 -8.30 -4.00 -15.28
N GLN A 25 -9.35 -4.08 -14.46
CA GLN A 25 -10.74 -4.18 -14.93
C GLN A 25 -11.35 -2.82 -15.33
N SER A 26 -10.70 -1.71 -14.98
CA SER A 26 -11.22 -0.36 -15.24
C SER A 26 -10.81 0.15 -16.62
N LYS A 27 -11.76 0.20 -17.55
CA LYS A 27 -11.56 0.78 -18.89
C LYS A 27 -11.17 2.26 -18.85
N THR A 28 -11.62 2.98 -17.82
CA THR A 28 -11.28 4.41 -17.63
C THR A 28 -9.80 4.61 -17.34
N LEU A 29 -9.11 3.59 -16.81
CA LEU A 29 -7.69 3.64 -16.48
C LEU A 29 -6.79 3.06 -17.57
N TYR A 30 -7.33 2.62 -18.71
CA TYR A 30 -6.52 2.06 -19.80
C TYR A 30 -5.44 3.04 -20.26
N GLY A 31 -4.23 2.52 -20.45
CA GLY A 31 -3.05 3.32 -20.79
C GLY A 31 -2.29 3.85 -19.57
N SER A 32 -2.72 3.58 -18.33
CA SER A 32 -2.04 4.05 -17.12
C SER A 32 -0.69 3.35 -16.87
N GLU A 33 0.20 4.06 -16.18
CA GLU A 33 1.44 3.53 -15.59
C GLU A 33 1.19 3.24 -14.11
N ILE A 34 1.38 1.99 -13.70
CA ILE A 34 1.28 1.55 -12.31
C ILE A 34 2.68 1.36 -11.76
N VAL A 35 2.99 2.04 -10.66
CA VAL A 35 4.25 1.86 -9.94
C VAL A 35 3.99 1.21 -8.60
N LEU A 36 4.56 0.02 -8.42
CA LEU A 36 4.52 -0.72 -7.18
C LEU A 36 5.69 -0.27 -6.30
N HIS A 37 5.39 0.17 -5.09
CA HIS A 37 6.40 0.53 -4.12
C HIS A 37 6.23 -0.27 -2.83
N ASP A 38 7.32 -0.85 -2.34
CA ASP A 38 7.39 -1.50 -1.04
C ASP A 38 8.82 -1.48 -0.51
N ILE A 39 9.00 -1.54 0.80
CA ILE A 39 10.32 -1.65 1.43
C ILE A 39 10.88 -3.07 1.37
N ASN A 40 10.01 -4.08 1.19
CA ASN A 40 10.39 -5.47 1.07
C ASN A 40 10.58 -5.86 -0.41
N PRO A 41 11.82 -5.97 -0.92
CA PRO A 41 12.08 -6.26 -2.32
C PRO A 41 11.61 -7.66 -2.73
N ALA A 42 11.61 -8.63 -1.82
CA ALA A 42 11.22 -10.01 -2.14
C ALA A 42 9.71 -10.10 -2.37
N ALA A 43 8.91 -9.52 -1.46
CA ALA A 43 7.45 -9.47 -1.63
C ALA A 43 7.06 -8.65 -2.86
N LEU A 44 7.72 -7.50 -3.06
CA LEU A 44 7.49 -6.63 -4.21
C LEU A 44 7.76 -7.33 -5.56
N ALA A 45 8.86 -8.10 -5.65
CA ALA A 45 9.21 -8.83 -6.86
C ALA A 45 8.17 -9.89 -7.23
N VAL A 46 7.56 -10.54 -6.23
CA VAL A 46 6.46 -11.49 -6.46
C VAL A 46 5.24 -10.76 -7.03
N THR A 47 4.82 -9.66 -6.41
CA THR A 47 3.68 -8.87 -6.91
C THR A 47 3.92 -8.35 -8.34
N GLU A 48 5.11 -7.80 -8.61
CA GLU A 48 5.47 -7.29 -9.93
C GLU A 48 5.43 -8.38 -10.98
N LYS A 49 6.04 -9.54 -10.69
CA LYS A 49 6.05 -10.68 -11.62
C LYS A 49 4.63 -11.10 -11.99
N THR A 50 3.78 -11.32 -10.99
CA THR A 50 2.39 -11.73 -11.21
C THR A 50 1.60 -10.69 -12.00
N ALA A 51 1.79 -9.39 -11.70
CA ALA A 51 1.15 -8.32 -12.44
C ALA A 51 1.56 -8.31 -13.93
N ARG A 52 2.86 -8.47 -14.22
CA ARG A 52 3.38 -8.52 -15.59
C ARG A 52 2.88 -9.75 -16.36
N GLU A 53 2.87 -10.91 -15.70
CA GLU A 53 2.35 -12.16 -16.29
C GLU A 53 0.87 -12.01 -16.65
N PHE A 54 0.07 -11.41 -15.77
CA PHE A 54 -1.35 -11.16 -16.03
C PHE A 54 -1.58 -10.18 -17.19
N LEU A 55 -0.85 -9.06 -17.23
CA LEU A 55 -0.94 -8.10 -18.33
C LEU A 55 -0.60 -8.73 -19.69
N ALA A 56 0.42 -9.60 -19.72
CA ALA A 56 0.83 -10.29 -20.95
C ALA A 56 -0.18 -11.36 -21.37
N ALA A 57 -0.79 -12.08 -20.43
CA ALA A 57 -1.79 -13.10 -20.72
C ALA A 57 -3.09 -12.52 -21.28
N GLU A 58 -3.51 -11.35 -20.77
CA GLU A 58 -4.79 -10.70 -21.09
C GLU A 58 -4.66 -9.57 -22.12
N ASP A 59 -3.45 -9.31 -22.65
CA ASP A 59 -3.12 -8.23 -23.61
C ASP A 59 -3.67 -6.85 -23.17
N LEU A 60 -3.50 -6.53 -21.88
CA LEU A 60 -4.07 -5.32 -21.31
C LEU A 60 -3.13 -4.11 -21.50
N PRO A 61 -3.67 -2.92 -21.84
CA PRO A 61 -2.87 -1.75 -22.20
C PRO A 61 -2.39 -0.99 -20.95
N PHE A 62 -1.69 -1.64 -20.04
CA PHE A 62 -1.09 -1.02 -18.85
C PHE A 62 0.42 -1.24 -18.83
N THR A 63 1.13 -0.38 -18.12
CA THR A 63 2.54 -0.60 -17.79
C THR A 63 2.71 -0.74 -16.30
N VAL A 64 3.52 -1.71 -15.87
CA VAL A 64 3.85 -1.92 -14.46
C VAL A 64 5.34 -1.74 -14.28
N SER A 65 5.75 -1.09 -13.19
CA SER A 65 7.13 -1.06 -12.70
C SER A 65 7.14 -1.20 -11.19
N ALA A 66 8.28 -1.61 -10.63
CA ALA A 66 8.44 -1.71 -9.18
C ALA A 66 9.73 -1.06 -8.70
N THR A 67 9.71 -0.48 -7.51
CA THR A 67 10.90 0.09 -6.87
C THR A 67 10.76 0.13 -5.36
N THR A 68 11.89 -0.03 -4.66
CA THR A 68 11.98 0.17 -3.21
C THR A 68 12.34 1.62 -2.83
N ASP A 69 12.64 2.47 -3.82
CA ASP A 69 12.94 3.88 -3.60
C ASP A 69 11.68 4.73 -3.77
N ARG A 70 11.12 5.20 -2.66
CA ARG A 70 9.90 6.01 -2.63
C ARG A 70 9.99 7.27 -3.49
N LYS A 71 11.14 7.94 -3.53
CA LYS A 71 11.31 9.17 -4.32
C LYS A 71 11.21 8.90 -5.82
N THR A 72 11.74 7.78 -6.27
CA THR A 72 11.63 7.31 -7.65
C THR A 72 10.19 6.93 -7.97
N ALA A 73 9.51 6.23 -7.04
CA ALA A 73 8.11 5.84 -7.21
C ALA A 73 7.19 7.05 -7.40
N LEU A 74 7.32 8.05 -6.53
CA LEU A 74 6.47 9.25 -6.52
C LEU A 74 6.74 10.19 -7.71
N ARG A 75 7.81 10.02 -8.49
CA ARG A 75 8.15 10.98 -9.55
C ARG A 75 7.08 11.00 -10.64
N GLY A 76 6.39 12.14 -10.75
CA GLY A 76 5.35 12.38 -11.75
C GLY A 76 4.03 11.65 -11.46
N ALA A 77 3.83 11.14 -10.25
CA ALA A 77 2.58 10.48 -9.88
C ALA A 77 1.42 11.48 -9.83
N GLU A 78 0.24 11.04 -10.29
CA GLU A 78 -1.00 11.80 -10.20
C GLU A 78 -1.87 11.29 -9.05
N PHE A 79 -1.80 9.98 -8.78
CA PHE A 79 -2.48 9.31 -7.68
C PHE A 79 -1.48 8.48 -6.87
N VAL A 80 -1.61 8.54 -5.54
CA VAL A 80 -0.86 7.71 -4.60
C VAL A 80 -1.85 7.03 -3.68
N ILE A 81 -1.87 5.70 -3.71
CA ILE A 81 -2.71 4.86 -2.85
C ILE A 81 -1.81 4.23 -1.79
N ILE A 82 -2.11 4.50 -0.52
CA ILE A 82 -1.25 4.09 0.61
C ILE A 82 -1.93 2.98 1.40
N SER A 83 -1.26 1.82 1.50
CA SER A 83 -1.69 0.72 2.37
C SER A 83 -0.46 0.03 2.94
N ILE A 84 -0.07 0.43 4.14
CA ILE A 84 1.16 -0.06 4.79
C ILE A 84 0.87 -0.69 6.14
N GLU A 85 1.75 -1.60 6.53
CA GLU A 85 1.81 -2.17 7.87
C GLU A 85 3.27 -2.13 8.33
N VAL A 86 3.51 -1.83 9.60
CA VAL A 86 4.87 -1.73 10.15
C VAL A 86 5.14 -2.85 11.14
N GLY A 87 6.21 -3.60 10.87
CA GLY A 87 6.64 -4.71 11.72
C GLY A 87 5.99 -6.04 11.34
N ASP A 88 6.06 -7.00 12.26
CA ASP A 88 5.36 -8.28 12.09
C ASP A 88 3.88 -8.09 12.41
N ARG A 89 3.07 -7.98 11.35
CA ARG A 89 1.63 -7.75 11.43
C ARG A 89 0.94 -8.71 12.40
N PHE A 90 1.22 -10.01 12.29
CA PHE A 90 0.49 -11.01 13.07
C PHE A 90 0.90 -10.99 14.53
N ALA A 91 2.21 -10.86 14.80
CA ALA A 91 2.70 -10.74 16.16
C ALA A 91 2.18 -9.45 16.84
N LEU A 92 2.19 -8.32 16.14
CA LEU A 92 1.70 -7.05 16.68
C LEU A 92 0.19 -7.06 16.88
N TRP A 93 -0.56 -7.63 15.92
CA TRP A 93 -2.01 -7.79 16.04
C TRP A 93 -2.39 -8.65 17.24
N ASP A 94 -1.64 -9.73 17.51
CA ASP A 94 -1.84 -10.54 18.70
C ASP A 94 -1.63 -9.74 20.00
N LEU A 95 -0.61 -8.89 20.03
CA LEU A 95 -0.36 -8.02 21.18
C LEU A 95 -1.46 -6.96 21.37
N ASP A 96 -2.03 -6.44 20.27
CA ASP A 96 -3.05 -5.39 20.30
C ASP A 96 -4.32 -5.82 21.05
N TRP A 97 -4.66 -7.12 21.07
CA TRP A 97 -5.79 -7.62 21.85
C TRP A 97 -5.36 -8.30 23.16
N GLN A 98 -4.21 -8.97 23.21
CA GLN A 98 -3.75 -9.68 24.42
C GLN A 98 -3.35 -8.73 25.54
N ILE A 99 -2.64 -7.64 25.23
CA ILE A 99 -2.18 -6.70 26.26
C ILE A 99 -3.37 -6.04 26.95
N PRO A 100 -4.36 -5.44 26.25
CA PRO A 100 -5.51 -4.84 26.92
C PRO A 100 -6.30 -5.83 27.78
N GLN A 101 -6.40 -7.10 27.37
CA GLN A 101 -7.07 -8.13 28.15
C GLN A 101 -6.42 -8.37 29.53
N GLN A 102 -5.09 -8.25 29.64
CA GLN A 102 -4.38 -8.34 30.93
C GLN A 102 -4.79 -7.23 31.92
N TYR A 103 -5.34 -6.12 31.41
CA TYR A 103 -5.83 -4.99 32.20
C TYR A 103 -7.37 -4.98 32.32
N GLY A 104 -8.04 -6.09 32.01
CA GLY A 104 -9.50 -6.24 32.14
C GLY A 104 -10.31 -5.69 30.96
N ILE A 105 -9.66 -5.34 29.84
CA ILE A 105 -10.34 -4.82 28.65
C ILE A 105 -10.59 -5.97 27.67
N GLY A 106 -11.81 -6.53 27.71
CA GLY A 106 -12.23 -7.63 26.85
C GLY A 106 -12.61 -7.18 25.44
N GLN A 107 -11.64 -6.91 24.57
CA GLN A 107 -11.86 -6.62 23.15
C GLN A 107 -11.54 -7.82 22.27
N VAL A 108 -12.43 -8.10 21.30
CA VAL A 108 -12.30 -9.23 20.35
C VAL A 108 -11.47 -8.83 19.13
N TYR A 109 -11.69 -7.62 18.59
CA TYR A 109 -10.91 -7.04 17.50
C TYR A 109 -10.13 -5.82 17.99
N GLY A 110 -8.95 -6.09 18.56
CA GLY A 110 -8.11 -5.07 19.20
C GLY A 110 -7.66 -3.97 18.24
N GLU A 111 -7.34 -4.26 16.98
CA GLU A 111 -6.75 -3.27 16.06
C GLU A 111 -7.71 -2.16 15.59
N ASN A 112 -9.02 -2.38 15.64
CA ASN A 112 -10.02 -1.48 15.04
C ASN A 112 -10.67 -0.53 16.06
N GLY A 113 -10.24 -0.57 17.32
CA GLY A 113 -10.76 0.31 18.36
C GLY A 113 -10.13 0.07 19.73
N GLY A 114 -10.42 0.95 20.68
CA GLY A 114 -9.90 0.81 22.04
C GLY A 114 -8.38 0.93 22.15
N PRO A 115 -7.76 0.35 23.19
CA PRO A 115 -6.32 0.47 23.38
C PRO A 115 -5.50 -0.21 22.27
N GLY A 116 -5.95 -1.35 21.75
CA GLY A 116 -5.28 -2.03 20.63
C GLY A 116 -5.26 -1.15 19.37
N GLY A 117 -6.38 -0.51 19.05
CA GLY A 117 -6.49 0.36 17.89
C GLY A 117 -5.66 1.63 18.06
N LEU A 118 -5.53 2.12 19.30
CA LEU A 118 -4.58 3.18 19.61
C LEU A 118 -3.13 2.72 19.40
N PHE A 119 -2.75 1.53 19.86
CA PHE A 119 -1.39 1.00 19.65
C PHE A 119 -1.07 0.88 18.15
N HIS A 120 -1.98 0.30 17.37
CA HIS A 120 -1.89 0.21 15.93
C HIS A 120 -1.77 1.59 15.27
N SER A 121 -2.67 2.52 15.62
CA SER A 121 -2.65 3.89 15.11
C SER A 121 -1.32 4.60 15.39
N LEU A 122 -0.77 4.46 16.60
CA LEU A 122 0.50 5.07 16.97
C LEU A 122 1.69 4.49 16.20
N ARG A 123 1.61 3.23 15.73
CA ARG A 123 2.65 2.63 14.87
C ARG A 123 2.52 3.05 13.41
N ILE A 124 1.29 3.21 12.90
CA ILE A 124 1.01 3.40 11.48
C ILE A 124 0.87 4.88 11.07
N ILE A 125 0.33 5.75 11.93
CA ILE A 125 0.14 7.18 11.60
C ILE A 125 1.47 7.88 11.26
N PRO A 126 2.54 7.77 12.06
CA PRO A 126 3.80 8.46 11.74
C PRO A 126 4.36 8.16 10.34
N PRO A 127 4.53 6.90 9.90
CA PRO A 127 5.03 6.61 8.57
C PRO A 127 4.06 7.03 7.45
N ILE A 128 2.73 6.99 7.67
CA ILE A 128 1.77 7.56 6.72
C ILE A 128 2.00 9.06 6.56
N LEU A 129 2.17 9.80 7.67
CA LEU A 129 2.43 11.24 7.62
C LEU A 129 3.74 11.58 6.90
N ASP A 130 4.77 10.74 7.04
CA ASP A 130 6.03 10.86 6.29
C ASP A 130 5.81 10.69 4.78
N ILE A 131 4.99 9.70 4.37
CA ILE A 131 4.63 9.49 2.96
C ILE A 131 3.86 10.71 2.43
N CYS A 132 2.84 11.18 3.14
CA CYS A 132 2.07 12.37 2.76
C CYS A 132 2.94 13.63 2.70
N ALA A 133 3.97 13.75 3.55
CA ALA A 133 4.93 14.84 3.48
C ALA A 133 5.79 14.76 2.20
N ASP A 134 6.25 13.56 1.82
CA ASP A 134 6.99 13.34 0.58
C ASP A 134 6.12 13.62 -0.66
N VAL A 135 4.85 13.18 -0.66
CA VAL A 135 3.87 13.48 -1.72
C VAL A 135 3.71 14.99 -1.86
N ARG A 136 3.41 15.71 -0.77
CA ARG A 136 3.23 17.17 -0.80
C ARG A 136 4.47 17.92 -1.28
N ARG A 137 5.68 17.42 -0.93
CA ARG A 137 6.94 18.04 -1.34
C ARG A 137 7.23 17.87 -2.83
N HIS A 138 6.94 16.69 -3.38
CA HIS A 138 7.32 16.34 -4.75
C HIS A 138 6.19 16.55 -5.77
N LEU A 139 4.94 16.60 -5.32
CA LEU A 139 3.76 16.59 -6.15
C LEU A 139 2.67 17.53 -5.59
N PRO A 140 2.82 18.84 -5.71
CA PRO A 140 1.87 19.81 -5.14
C PRO A 140 0.44 19.76 -5.74
N LYS A 141 0.21 18.94 -6.77
CA LYS A 141 -1.09 18.73 -7.44
C LYS A 141 -1.60 17.28 -7.37
N CYS A 142 -0.88 16.38 -6.71
CA CYS A 142 -1.27 14.97 -6.62
C CYS A 142 -2.33 14.76 -5.53
N LEU A 143 -3.25 13.84 -5.80
CA LEU A 143 -4.23 13.37 -4.82
C LEU A 143 -3.66 12.13 -4.09
N ASP A 144 -3.49 12.23 -2.77
CA ASP A 144 -3.19 11.10 -1.89
C ASP A 144 -4.48 10.59 -1.21
N ILE A 145 -4.75 9.28 -1.35
CA ILE A 145 -5.91 8.58 -0.76
C ILE A 145 -5.42 7.37 0.04
#